data_AF-A0A0S3S7E8-F1
#
_entry.id   AF-A0A0S3S7E8-F1
#
_cell.length_a   1.000
_cell.length_b   1.000
_cell.length_c   1.000
_cell.angle_alpha   90.00
_cell.angle_beta   90.00
_cell.angle_gamma   90.00
#
_symmetry.space_group_name_H-M   'P 1'
#
loop_
_entity.id
_entity.type
_entity.pdbx_description
1 polymer ?
#
loop_
_entity_poly.entity_id
_entity_poly.type
_entity_poly.pdbx_seq_one_letter_code
_entity_poly.pdbx_strand_id
1 'polypeptide(L)'
;MHETCSIQCLREMLYVQIGGSDQWGNITSGTELIRKILHMKDAYGLTFPLLLKSDGTKFGKSEDGVIWLSPKSLAYEAVLNHSLVDLSVSSGLFES
;
A
#
# COMPACT_ATOMS: atom_id res chain seq x y z
N MET A 1 11.84 8.20 -16.85
CA MET A 1 11.05 6.96 -16.89
C MET A 1 11.23 6.32 -15.52
N HIS A 2 10.26 6.48 -14.62
CA HIS A 2 10.38 5.92 -13.25
C HIS A 2 10.49 4.40 -13.35
N GLU A 3 11.48 3.81 -12.69
CA GLU A 3 11.52 2.36 -12.48
C GLU A 3 10.22 1.97 -11.77
N THR A 4 9.36 1.23 -12.45
CA THR A 4 8.15 0.69 -11.83
C THR A 4 8.55 -0.42 -10.88
N CYS A 5 7.83 -0.56 -9.76
CA CYS A 5 8.08 -1.58 -8.74
C CYS A 5 8.31 -2.99 -9.33
N SER A 6 7.61 -3.30 -10.43
CA SER A 6 7.73 -4.55 -11.20
C SER A 6 9.11 -4.77 -11.83
N ILE A 7 9.76 -3.73 -12.34
CA ILE A 7 11.11 -3.82 -12.93
C ILE A 7 12.14 -4.04 -11.82
N GLN A 8 11.96 -3.39 -10.66
CA GLN A 8 12.82 -3.62 -9.50
C GLN A 8 12.71 -5.06 -9.00
N CYS A 9 11.50 -5.60 -8.91
CA CYS A 9 11.28 -6.99 -8.49
C CYS A 9 11.96 -8.00 -9.42
N LEU A 10 11.96 -7.73 -10.73
CA LEU A 10 12.65 -8.58 -11.71
C LEU A 10 14.17 -8.57 -11.53
N ARG A 11 14.75 -7.41 -11.19
CA ARG A 11 16.20 -7.25 -11.00
C ARG A 11 16.68 -7.88 -9.71
N GLU A 12 15.90 -7.75 -8.65
CA GLU A 12 16.27 -8.19 -7.30
C GLU A 12 15.72 -9.57 -6.93
N MET A 13 15.04 -10.25 -7.87
CA MET A 13 14.40 -11.56 -7.66
C MET A 13 13.40 -11.54 -6.49
N LEU A 14 12.58 -10.48 -6.41
CA LEU A 14 11.53 -10.37 -5.41
C LEU A 14 10.25 -11.07 -5.88
N TYR A 15 9.72 -11.92 -5.01
CA TYR A 15 8.55 -12.76 -5.27
C TYR A 15 7.23 -12.10 -4.85
N VAL A 16 7.27 -10.99 -4.10
CA VAL A 16 6.08 -10.37 -3.51
C VAL A 16 6.08 -8.87 -3.76
N GLN A 17 4.97 -8.36 -4.32
CA GLN A 17 4.69 -6.92 -4.40
C GLN A 17 3.58 -6.54 -3.43
N ILE A 18 3.82 -5.48 -2.67
CA ILE A 18 2.87 -4.92 -1.69
C ILE A 18 2.53 -3.48 -2.04
N GLY A 19 1.28 -3.08 -1.85
CA GLY A 19 0.84 -1.71 -2.07
C GLY A 19 -0.56 -1.41 -1.53
N GLY A 20 -1.00 -0.16 -1.67
CA GLY A 20 -2.39 0.20 -1.41
C GLY A 20 -3.34 -0.44 -2.43
N SER A 21 -4.63 -0.55 -2.11
CA SER A 21 -5.62 -1.13 -3.02
C SER A 21 -5.75 -0.39 -4.36
N ASP A 22 -5.33 0.87 -4.43
CA ASP A 22 -5.24 1.65 -5.67
C ASP A 22 -4.08 1.25 -6.59
N GLN A 23 -3.15 0.40 -6.14
CA GLN A 23 -2.02 -0.11 -6.92
C GLN A 23 -2.25 -1.51 -7.52
N TRP A 24 -3.45 -2.10 -7.36
CA TRP A 24 -3.74 -3.46 -7.80
C TRP A 24 -3.40 -3.73 -9.29
N GLY A 25 -3.73 -2.79 -10.18
CA GLY A 25 -3.44 -2.93 -11.62
C GLY A 25 -1.94 -3.00 -11.92
N ASN A 26 -1.13 -2.25 -11.17
CA ASN A 26 0.33 -2.26 -11.31
C ASN A 26 0.94 -3.56 -10.77
N ILE A 27 0.44 -4.03 -9.62
CA ILE A 27 0.88 -5.27 -8.97
C ILE A 27 0.57 -6.47 -9.87
N THR A 28 -0.67 -6.60 -10.36
CA THR A 28 -1.07 -7.73 -11.23
C THR A 28 -0.30 -7.74 -12.55
N SER A 29 -0.17 -6.58 -13.20
CA SER A 29 0.65 -6.44 -14.41
C SER A 29 2.12 -6.81 -14.14
N GLY A 30 2.64 -6.46 -12.97
CA GLY A 30 3.99 -6.82 -12.53
C GLY A 30 4.17 -8.32 -12.31
N THR A 31 3.25 -8.98 -11.62
CA THR A 31 3.30 -10.42 -11.40
C THR A 31 3.20 -11.21 -12.71
N GLU A 32 2.37 -10.76 -13.65
CA GLU A 32 2.27 -11.38 -14.98
C GLU A 32 3.56 -11.21 -15.80
N LEU A 33 4.20 -10.04 -15.72
CA LEU A 33 5.48 -9.80 -16.38
C LEU A 33 6.59 -10.72 -15.82
N ILE A 34 6.66 -10.86 -14.50
CA ILE A 34 7.63 -11.74 -13.82
C ILE A 34 7.42 -13.20 -14.25
N ARG A 35 6.17 -13.67 -14.27
CA ARG A 35 5.81 -15.02 -14.73
C ARG A 35 6.26 -15.29 -16.16
N LYS A 36 6.13 -14.29 -17.04
CA LYS A 36 6.51 -14.40 -18.46
C LYS A 36 8.02 -14.40 -18.67
N ILE A 37 8.77 -13.55 -17.98
CA ILE A 37 10.21 -13.40 -18.20
C ILE A 37 11.01 -14.49 -17.49
N LEU A 38 10.70 -14.76 -16.23
CA LEU A 38 11.47 -15.69 -15.40
C LEU A 38 10.92 -17.12 -15.42
N HIS A 39 9.83 -17.37 -16.16
CA HIS A 39 9.14 -18.66 -16.26
C HIS A 39 8.79 -19.28 -14.88
N MET A 40 8.62 -18.43 -13.87
CA MET A 40 8.37 -18.80 -12.48
C MET A 40 6.90 -18.62 -12.13
N LYS A 41 6.37 -19.50 -11.28
CA LYS A 41 4.97 -19.39 -10.80
C LYS A 41 4.82 -18.62 -9.49
N ASP A 42 5.93 -18.23 -8.87
CA ASP A 42 5.93 -17.78 -7.48
C ASP A 42 5.96 -16.25 -7.38
N ALA A 43 5.16 -15.55 -8.19
CA ALA A 43 5.00 -14.09 -8.09
C ALA A 43 3.65 -13.74 -7.46
N TYR A 44 3.68 -13.05 -6.32
CA TYR A 44 2.51 -12.74 -5.51
C TYR A 44 2.30 -11.24 -5.38
N GLY A 45 1.04 -10.85 -5.22
CA GLY A 45 0.61 -9.49 -4.98
C GLY A 45 -0.26 -9.42 -3.73
N LEU A 46 0.00 -8.45 -2.87
CA LEU A 46 -0.82 -8.17 -1.69
C LEU A 46 -1.19 -6.69 -1.67
N THR A 47 -2.45 -6.40 -1.38
CA THR A 47 -2.94 -5.04 -1.20
C THR A 47 -3.44 -4.83 0.22
N PHE A 48 -3.20 -3.63 0.73
CA PHE A 48 -3.81 -3.17 1.97
C PHE A 48 -5.06 -2.36 1.65
N PRO A 49 -6.10 -2.42 2.52
CA PRO A 49 -7.30 -1.62 2.36
C PRO A 49 -6.94 -0.12 2.38
N LEU A 50 -7.76 0.68 1.70
CA LEU A 50 -7.61 2.12 1.74
C LEU A 50 -7.82 2.60 3.19
N LEU A 51 -6.87 3.37 3.71
CA LEU A 51 -7.09 4.06 4.98
C LEU A 51 -8.12 5.15 4.77
N LEU A 52 -9.21 5.07 5.52
CA LEU A 52 -10.29 6.05 5.55
C LEU A 52 -10.27 6.78 6.90
N LYS A 53 -10.64 8.06 6.88
CA LYS A 53 -10.96 8.81 8.10
C LYS A 53 -12.32 8.36 8.66
N SER A 54 -12.65 8.78 9.88
CA SER A 54 -13.97 8.50 10.50
C SER A 54 -15.15 9.05 9.71
N ASP A 55 -14.92 10.05 8.85
CA ASP A 55 -15.90 10.63 7.92
C ASP A 55 -16.02 9.86 6.59
N GLY A 56 -15.27 8.77 6.40
CA GLY A 56 -15.26 7.95 5.19
C GLY A 56 -14.42 8.51 4.03
N THR A 57 -13.77 9.67 4.19
CA THR A 57 -12.88 10.24 3.16
C THR A 57 -11.52 9.53 3.12
N LYS A 58 -10.89 9.47 1.93
CA LYS A 58 -9.57 8.86 1.77
C LYS A 58 -8.54 9.64 2.58
N PHE A 59 -7.81 8.94 3.43
CA PHE A 59 -6.69 9.49 4.16
C PHE A 59 -5.61 9.97 3.17
N GLY A 60 -5.19 11.23 3.26
CA GLY A 60 -4.07 11.78 2.50
C GLY A 60 -4.34 12.32 1.08
N LYS A 61 -5.58 12.72 0.72
CA LYS A 61 -5.88 13.37 -0.58
C LYS A 61 -6.32 14.85 -0.54
N SER A 62 -6.36 15.48 0.62
CA SER A 62 -6.72 16.91 0.74
C SER A 62 -5.53 17.71 1.24
N GLU A 63 -5.22 18.84 0.59
CA GLU A 63 -4.14 19.76 0.99
C GLU A 63 -4.29 20.21 2.45
N ASP A 64 -5.52 20.34 2.93
CA ASP A 64 -5.85 20.50 4.34
C ASP A 64 -5.94 19.15 5.06
N GLY A 65 -4.96 18.87 5.93
CA GLY A 65 -4.95 17.69 6.80
C GLY A 65 -4.02 16.55 6.37
N VAL A 66 -3.03 16.80 5.51
CA VAL A 66 -1.92 15.86 5.31
C VAL A 66 -1.03 15.85 6.55
N ILE A 67 -0.90 14.69 7.19
CA ILE A 67 0.06 14.48 8.26
C ILE A 67 1.39 14.07 7.62
N TRP A 68 2.39 14.94 7.71
CA TRP A 68 3.72 14.66 7.23
C TRP A 68 4.52 13.91 8.29
N LEU A 69 5.14 12.79 7.90
CA LEU A 69 6.05 12.02 8.76
C LEU A 69 7.51 12.49 8.69
N SER A 70 7.79 13.55 7.93
CA SER A 70 9.13 14.13 7.82
C SER A 70 9.50 14.86 9.12
N PRO A 71 10.72 14.69 9.67
CA PRO A 71 11.15 15.37 10.89
C PRO A 71 11.00 16.90 10.83
N LYS A 72 11.07 17.49 9.63
CA LYS A 72 10.98 18.95 9.41
C LYS A 72 9.54 19.49 9.38
N SER A 73 8.55 18.62 9.18
CA SER A 73 7.12 18.99 9.10
C SER A 73 6.26 18.10 9.99
N LEU A 74 6.87 17.41 10.96
CA LEU A 74 6.16 16.52 11.86
C LEU A 74 5.29 17.36 12.81
N ALA A 75 3.97 17.34 12.61
CA ALA A 75 3.01 17.89 13.55
C ALA A 75 2.62 16.79 14.55
N TYR A 76 3.37 16.67 15.65
CA TYR A 76 3.15 15.65 16.69
C TYR A 76 1.68 15.60 17.17
N GLU A 77 1.08 16.76 17.40
CA GLU A 77 -0.33 16.89 17.81
C GLU A 77 -1.31 16.37 16.75
N ALA A 78 -0.98 16.48 15.46
CA ALA A 78 -1.83 15.94 14.39
C ALA A 78 -1.79 14.40 14.37
N VAL A 79 -0.63 13.79 14.66
CA VAL A 79 -0.47 12.34 14.73
C VAL A 79 -1.29 11.75 15.90
N LEU A 80 -1.22 12.37 17.08
CA LEU A 80 -1.94 11.90 18.26
C LEU A 80 -3.46 11.95 18.09
N ASN A 81 -3.99 13.05 17.53
CA ASN A 81 -5.43 13.23 17.37
C ASN A 81 -6.05 12.30 16.30
N HIS A 82 -5.25 11.73 15.40
CA HIS A 82 -5.70 10.79 14.37
C HIS A 82 -5.44 9.31 14.73
N SER A 83 -4.88 9.01 15.91
CA SER A 83 -4.44 7.67 16.32
C SER A 83 -5.56 6.69 16.73
N LEU A 84 -6.81 6.88 16.27
CA LEU A 84 -7.94 6.00 16.62
C LEU A 84 -8.75 5.54 15.40
N VAL A 85 -8.08 5.16 14.30
CA VAL A 85 -8.72 4.26 13.34
C VAL A 85 -8.68 2.86 13.96
N ASP A 86 -9.82 2.51 14.53
CA ASP A 86 -10.21 1.24 15.13
C ASP A 86 -9.41 0.01 14.65
N LEU A 87 -8.54 -0.51 15.52
CA LEU A 87 -7.94 -1.85 15.40
C LEU A 87 -9.00 -2.98 15.56
N SER A 88 -10.28 -2.64 15.75
CA SER A 88 -11.38 -3.60 15.91
C SER A 88 -11.84 -4.26 14.61
N VAL A 89 -11.43 -3.78 13.43
CA VAL A 89 -11.84 -4.36 12.13
C VAL A 89 -10.98 -5.58 11.73
N SER A 90 -9.86 -5.86 12.39
CA SER A 90 -8.99 -6.98 12.01
C SER A 90 -9.45 -8.37 12.51
N SER A 91 -10.54 -8.46 13.27
CA SER A 91 -11.08 -9.74 13.74
C SER A 91 -11.94 -10.47 12.70
N GLY A 92 -12.35 -9.81 11.61
CA GLY A 92 -13.22 -10.39 10.57
C GLY A 92 -12.50 -10.97 9.35
N LEU A 93 -11.17 -10.95 9.28
CA LEU A 93 -10.40 -11.43 8.12
C LEU A 93 -9.92 -12.90 8.25
N PHE A 94 -10.41 -13.64 9.24
CA PHE A 94 -10.02 -15.03 9.52
C PHE A 94 -11.20 -15.95 9.86
N GLU A 95 -12.36 -15.78 9.22
CA GLU A 95 -13.39 -16.83 9.17
C GLU A 95 -13.92 -17.02 7.74
N SER A 96 -13.99 -18.31 7.37
CA SER A 96 -14.38 -18.96 6.10
C SER A 96 -13.38 -18.98 4.95
#